data_AF-A0A9R1CAT4-F1
#
_entry.id   AF-A0A9R1CAT4-F1
#
_cell.length_a   1.000
_cell.length_b   1.000
_cell.length_c   1.000
_cell.angle_alpha   90.00
_cell.angle_beta   90.00
_cell.angle_gamma   90.00
#
_symmetry.space_group_name_H-M   'P 1'
#
loop_
_entity.id
_entity.type
_entity.pdbx_description
1 polymer ?
#
loop_
_entity_poly.entity_id
_entity_poly.type
_entity_poly.pdbx_seq_one_letter_code
_entity_poly.pdbx_strand_id
1 'polypeptide(L)'
;MDRLSETELVIAEKYCHGLTDKEVADQLGKPVWTIRTHKKHIHAKLGISTTHELVLYMVARKNDKDWDIKELRKQGLAAVMCILVLFHLMIFDKVEFCRISRRARVEFVTRRADNG
;
A
#
# COMPACT_ATOMS: atom_id res chain seq x y z
N MET A 1 -15.87 -20.86 -14.78
CA MET A 1 -14.74 -19.91 -14.83
C MET A 1 -13.64 -20.58 -15.63
N ASP A 2 -13.44 -20.15 -16.86
CA ASP A 2 -12.40 -20.72 -17.75
C ASP A 2 -11.01 -20.20 -17.35
N ARG A 3 -10.03 -21.10 -17.32
CA ARG A 3 -8.62 -20.72 -17.13
C ARG A 3 -8.15 -19.99 -18.40
N LEU A 4 -7.54 -18.82 -18.22
CA LEU A 4 -6.84 -18.12 -19.28
C LEU A 4 -5.72 -19.00 -19.84
N SER A 5 -5.58 -19.00 -21.16
CA SER A 5 -4.44 -19.61 -21.84
C SER A 5 -3.15 -18.87 -21.51
N GLU A 6 -1.99 -19.53 -21.62
CA GLU A 6 -0.68 -18.94 -21.30
C GLU A 6 -0.43 -17.63 -22.06
N THR A 7 -0.85 -17.53 -23.32
CA THR A 7 -0.73 -16.28 -24.10
C THR A 7 -1.61 -15.16 -23.54
N GLU A 8 -2.85 -15.46 -23.16
CA GLU A 8 -3.78 -14.49 -22.59
C GLU A 8 -3.28 -14.00 -21.22
N LEU A 9 -2.61 -14.88 -20.49
CA LEU A 9 -2.02 -14.65 -19.19
C LEU A 9 -0.84 -13.67 -19.27
N VAL A 10 0.05 -13.85 -20.25
CA VAL A 10 1.14 -12.92 -20.55
C VAL A 10 0.59 -11.53 -20.93
N ILE A 11 -0.44 -11.48 -21.78
CA ILE A 11 -1.09 -10.22 -22.16
C ILE A 11 -1.72 -9.54 -20.93
N ALA A 12 -2.43 -10.29 -20.08
CA ALA A 12 -3.02 -9.78 -18.85
C ALA A 12 -1.97 -9.24 -17.86
N GLU A 13 -0.80 -9.89 -17.76
CA GLU A 13 0.31 -9.40 -16.94
C GLU A 13 0.84 -8.05 -17.44
N LYS A 14 1.00 -7.88 -18.77
CA LYS A 14 1.38 -6.57 -19.33
C LYS A 14 0.35 -5.48 -19.01
N TYR A 15 -0.94 -5.81 -19.04
CA TYR A 15 -1.97 -4.86 -18.60
C TYR A 15 -1.89 -4.51 -17.11
N CYS A 16 -1.42 -5.41 -16.25
CA CYS A 16 -1.19 -5.12 -14.83
C CYS A 16 -0.05 -4.10 -14.61
N HIS A 17 0.89 -4.02 -15.53
CA HIS A 17 1.93 -2.98 -15.52
C HIS A 17 1.44 -1.61 -16.00
N GLY A 18 0.15 -1.48 -16.39
CA GLY A 18 -0.42 -0.22 -16.86
C GLY A 18 -0.06 0.12 -18.31
N LEU A 19 0.45 -0.85 -19.08
CA LEU A 19 0.82 -0.66 -20.48
C LEU A 19 -0.43 -0.42 -21.35
N THR A 20 -0.31 0.50 -22.30
CA THR A 20 -1.33 0.77 -23.31
C THR A 20 -1.37 -0.32 -24.39
N ASP A 21 -2.48 -0.43 -25.11
CA ASP A 21 -2.63 -1.44 -26.18
C ASP A 21 -1.51 -1.36 -27.25
N LYS A 22 -0.92 -0.17 -27.46
CA LYS A 22 0.22 0.04 -28.38
C LYS A 22 1.53 -0.48 -27.80
N GLU A 23 1.81 -0.23 -26.53
CA GLU A 23 3.04 -0.69 -25.88
C GLU A 23 3.01 -2.21 -25.66
N VAL A 24 1.85 -2.78 -25.35
CA VAL A 24 1.65 -4.23 -25.30
C VAL A 24 1.92 -4.85 -26.67
N ALA A 25 1.43 -4.23 -27.75
CA ALA A 25 1.68 -4.67 -29.11
C ALA A 25 3.18 -4.63 -29.47
N ASP A 26 3.87 -3.55 -29.11
CA ASP A 26 5.30 -3.35 -29.32
C ASP A 26 6.13 -4.41 -28.57
N GLN A 27 5.83 -4.63 -27.28
CA GLN A 27 6.55 -5.63 -26.47
C GLN A 27 6.32 -7.08 -26.90
N LEU A 28 5.13 -7.42 -27.43
CA LEU A 28 4.85 -8.75 -27.94
C LEU A 28 5.22 -8.94 -29.42
N GLY A 29 5.63 -7.88 -30.13
CA GLY A 29 5.87 -7.91 -31.57
C GLY A 29 4.62 -8.29 -32.38
N LYS A 30 3.42 -7.97 -31.87
CA LYS A 30 2.13 -8.31 -32.50
C LYS A 30 1.40 -7.05 -32.92
N PRO A 31 0.59 -7.08 -33.98
CA PRO A 31 -0.16 -5.91 -34.39
C PRO A 31 -1.25 -5.55 -33.38
N VAL A 32 -1.51 -4.25 -33.22
CA VAL A 32 -2.43 -3.68 -32.22
C VAL A 32 -3.84 -4.29 -32.29
N TRP A 33 -4.33 -4.59 -33.50
CA TRP A 33 -5.66 -5.18 -33.69
C TRP A 33 -5.76 -6.58 -33.07
N THR A 34 -4.70 -7.38 -33.11
CA THR A 34 -4.65 -8.70 -32.48
C THR A 34 -4.70 -8.59 -30.96
N ILE A 35 -4.00 -7.61 -30.37
CA ILE A 35 -4.07 -7.33 -28.93
C ILE A 35 -5.49 -6.91 -28.53
N ARG A 36 -6.17 -6.07 -29.32
CA ARG A 36 -7.58 -5.70 -29.08
C ARG A 36 -8.52 -6.90 -29.12
N THR A 37 -8.31 -7.85 -30.03
CA THR A 37 -9.08 -9.10 -30.09
C THR A 37 -8.83 -9.97 -28.86
N HIS A 38 -7.57 -10.16 -28.49
CA HIS A 38 -7.22 -10.92 -27.27
C HIS A 38 -7.80 -10.28 -26.01
N LYS A 39 -7.75 -8.95 -25.90
CA LYS A 39 -8.41 -8.20 -24.82
C LYS A 39 -9.90 -8.53 -24.76
N LYS A 40 -10.63 -8.46 -25.89
CA LYS A 40 -12.06 -8.82 -25.90
C LYS A 40 -12.31 -10.27 -25.46
N HIS A 41 -11.48 -11.21 -25.89
CA HIS A 41 -11.60 -12.62 -25.49
C HIS A 41 -11.34 -12.83 -24.00
N ILE A 42 -10.31 -12.17 -23.46
CA ILE A 42 -9.98 -12.15 -22.03
C ILE A 42 -11.20 -11.65 -21.25
N HIS A 43 -11.72 -10.48 -21.60
CA HIS A 43 -12.89 -9.88 -20.96
C HIS A 43 -14.13 -10.79 -21.04
N ALA A 44 -14.39 -11.42 -22.19
CA ALA A 44 -15.50 -12.36 -22.37
C ALA A 44 -15.35 -13.63 -21.52
N LYS A 45 -14.15 -14.21 -21.44
CA LYS A 45 -13.86 -15.39 -20.60
C LYS A 45 -14.02 -15.11 -19.11
N LEU A 46 -13.64 -13.91 -18.69
CA LEU A 46 -13.70 -13.49 -17.30
C LEU A 46 -15.08 -12.96 -16.90
N GLY A 47 -15.93 -12.57 -17.87
CA GLY A 47 -17.20 -11.90 -17.61
C GLY A 47 -17.02 -10.47 -17.08
N ILE A 48 -15.91 -9.83 -17.43
CA ILE A 48 -15.48 -8.56 -16.88
C ILE A 48 -15.57 -7.46 -17.95
N SER A 49 -16.16 -6.33 -17.61
CA SER A 49 -16.32 -5.18 -18.52
C SER A 49 -15.11 -4.25 -18.53
N THR A 50 -14.32 -4.21 -17.45
CA THR A 50 -13.34 -3.14 -17.26
C THR A 50 -11.91 -3.62 -17.03
N THR A 51 -10.94 -2.85 -17.54
CA THR A 51 -9.51 -3.19 -17.41
C THR A 51 -9.06 -3.21 -15.95
N HIS A 52 -9.63 -2.37 -15.08
CA HIS A 52 -9.29 -2.35 -13.66
C HIS A 52 -9.72 -3.63 -12.93
N GLU A 53 -10.87 -4.19 -13.29
CA GLU A 53 -11.35 -5.48 -12.77
C GLU A 53 -10.46 -6.64 -13.24
N LEU A 54 -9.93 -6.57 -14.47
CA LEU A 54 -8.93 -7.53 -14.97
C LEU A 54 -7.64 -7.47 -14.13
N VAL A 55 -7.14 -6.28 -13.82
CA VAL A 55 -5.95 -6.11 -12.97
C VAL A 55 -6.22 -6.66 -11.58
N LEU A 56 -7.38 -6.36 -11.00
CA LEU A 56 -7.76 -6.86 -9.68
C LEU A 56 -7.84 -8.40 -9.65
N TYR A 57 -8.43 -9.00 -10.70
CA TYR A 57 -8.47 -10.44 -10.87
C TYR A 57 -7.06 -11.05 -10.96
N MET A 58 -6.17 -10.44 -11.74
CA MET A 58 -4.82 -10.95 -11.92
C MET A 58 -3.98 -10.82 -10.64
N VAL A 59 -4.15 -9.73 -9.88
CA VAL A 59 -3.53 -9.52 -8.57
C VAL A 59 -4.06 -10.56 -7.57
N ALA A 60 -5.36 -10.80 -7.53
CA ALA A 60 -5.97 -11.84 -6.69
C ALA A 60 -5.44 -13.24 -7.06
N ARG A 61 -5.21 -13.50 -8.36
CA ARG A 61 -4.68 -14.78 -8.84
C ARG A 61 -3.17 -14.95 -8.59
N LYS A 62 -2.39 -13.87 -8.63
CA LYS A 62 -0.93 -13.89 -8.38
C LYS A 62 -0.62 -13.99 -6.88
N ASN A 63 -1.46 -13.36 -6.07
CA ASN A 63 -1.41 -13.45 -4.62
C ASN A 63 -2.19 -14.67 -4.13
N ASP A 64 -1.70 -15.89 -4.41
CA ASP A 64 -2.10 -17.13 -3.70
C ASP A 64 -1.64 -17.10 -2.22
N LYS A 65 -1.82 -15.94 -1.59
CA LYS A 65 -1.60 -15.58 -0.21
C LYS A 65 -2.74 -14.62 0.09
N ASP A 66 -3.68 -15.10 0.89
CA ASP A 66 -4.88 -14.40 1.39
C ASP A 66 -4.51 -13.01 1.96
N TRP A 67 -4.32 -12.02 1.10
CA TRP A 67 -4.28 -10.63 1.53
C TRP A 67 -5.74 -10.24 1.65
N ASP A 68 -6.35 -10.66 2.76
CA ASP A 68 -7.69 -10.24 3.13
C ASP A 68 -7.68 -8.71 3.16
N ILE A 69 -8.25 -8.10 2.12
CA ILE A 69 -8.41 -6.65 1.96
C ILE A 69 -9.17 -6.08 3.18
N LYS A 70 -9.88 -6.94 3.93
CA LYS A 70 -10.51 -6.59 5.20
C LYS A 70 -9.49 -6.39 6.33
N GLU A 71 -8.38 -7.11 6.35
CA GLU A 71 -7.33 -6.98 7.36
C GLU A 71 -6.49 -5.71 7.14
N LEU A 72 -6.20 -5.33 5.89
CA LEU A 72 -5.54 -4.04 5.59
C LEU A 72 -6.41 -2.84 6.03
N ARG A 73 -7.73 -2.93 5.85
CA ARG A 73 -8.66 -1.89 6.29
C ARG A 73 -8.81 -1.84 7.82
N LYS A 74 -8.74 -2.99 8.50
CA LYS A 74 -8.79 -3.10 9.98
C LYS A 74 -7.51 -2.59 10.64
N GLN A 75 -6.37 -2.90 10.05
CA GLN A 75 -5.05 -2.50 10.53
C GLN A 75 -4.71 -1.05 10.19
N GLY A 76 -5.31 -0.47 9.14
CA GLY A 76 -5.06 0.92 8.73
C GLY A 76 -5.39 1.95 9.82
N LEU A 77 -6.54 1.81 10.50
CA LEU A 77 -6.92 2.71 11.59
C LEU A 77 -5.97 2.55 12.79
N ALA A 78 -5.63 1.31 13.14
CA ALA A 78 -4.72 1.02 14.24
C ALA A 78 -3.31 1.57 13.97
N ALA A 79 -2.79 1.42 12.74
CA ALA A 79 -1.51 1.97 12.35
C ALA A 79 -1.48 3.50 12.43
N VAL A 80 -2.53 4.18 11.96
CA VAL A 80 -2.66 5.64 12.08
C VAL A 80 -2.73 6.06 13.54
N MET A 81 -3.51 5.36 14.37
CA MET A 81 -3.58 5.62 15.81
C MET A 81 -2.22 5.44 16.49
N CYS A 82 -1.49 4.36 16.19
CA CYS A 82 -0.15 4.13 16.72
C CYS A 82 0.83 5.25 16.30
N ILE A 83 0.81 5.67 15.04
CA ILE A 83 1.67 6.76 14.54
C ILE A 83 1.35 8.07 15.26
N LEU A 84 0.07 8.41 15.44
CA LEU A 84 -0.35 9.62 16.16
C LEU A 84 0.05 9.58 17.64
N VAL A 85 -0.08 8.43 18.30
CA VAL A 85 0.35 8.24 19.69
C VAL A 85 1.87 8.37 19.82
N LEU A 86 2.64 7.76 18.92
CA LEU A 86 4.10 7.89 18.90
C LEU A 86 4.53 9.34 18.63
N PHE A 87 3.82 10.05 17.76
CA PHE A 87 4.08 11.45 17.47
C PHE A 87 3.77 12.36 18.67
N HIS A 88 2.66 12.11 19.38
CA HIS A 88 2.35 12.80 20.61
C HIS A 88 3.40 12.54 21.70
N LEU A 89 3.84 11.29 21.86
CA LEU A 89 4.94 10.94 22.77
C LEU A 89 6.24 11.67 22.40
N MET A 90 6.58 11.75 21.11
CA MET A 90 7.77 12.47 20.63
C MET A 90 7.71 13.99 20.93
N ILE A 91 6.52 14.59 20.87
CA ILE A 91 6.31 16.01 21.22
C ILE A 91 6.34 16.21 22.74
N PHE A 92 5.71 15.33 23.50
CA PHE A 92 5.58 15.45 24.96
C PHE A 92 6.91 15.24 25.70
N ASP A 93 7.77 14.33 25.20
CA ASP A 93 9.10 14.07 25.78
C ASP A 93 9.99 15.34 25.76
N LYS A 94 9.88 16.16 24.69
CA LYS A 94 10.56 17.47 24.62
C LYS A 94 10.07 18.48 25.66
N VAL A 95 8.80 18.41 26.09
CA VAL A 95 8.21 19.34 27.06
C VAL A 95 8.53 18.93 28.50
N GLU A 96 8.53 17.63 28.81
CA GLU A 96 8.83 17.13 30.17
C GLU A 96 10.32 17.31 30.54
N PHE A 97 11.28 17.10 29.64
CA PHE A 97 12.70 17.40 29.91
C PHE A 97 12.93 18.87 30.30
N CYS A 98 12.22 19.81 29.65
CA CYS A 98 12.30 21.23 29.97
C CYS A 98 11.75 21.59 31.35
N ARG A 99 10.77 20.84 31.88
CA ARG A 99 10.22 21.05 33.23
C ARG A 99 11.04 20.38 34.32
N ILE A 100 11.52 19.15 34.08
CA ILE A 100 12.36 18.40 35.04
C ILE A 100 13.68 19.15 35.30
N SER A 101 14.32 19.68 34.25
CA SER A 101 15.58 20.42 34.39
C SER A 101 15.45 21.71 35.23
N ARG A 102 14.28 22.39 35.18
CA ARG A 102 14.02 23.56 36.03
C ARG A 102 13.75 23.18 37.49
N ARG A 103 13.00 22.10 37.75
CA ARG A 103 12.73 21.63 39.13
C ARG A 103 13.99 21.15 39.85
N ALA A 104 14.85 20.41 39.15
CA ALA A 104 16.12 19.93 39.72
C ALA A 104 17.01 21.10 40.18
N ARG A 105 17.08 22.20 39.40
CA ARG A 105 17.87 23.39 39.79
C ARG A 105 17.30 24.11 41.02
N VAL A 106 15.99 24.13 41.21
CA VAL A 106 15.36 24.86 42.34
C VAL A 106 15.55 24.10 43.66
N GLU A 107 15.49 22.76 43.67
CA GLU A 107 15.76 21.96 44.87
C GLU A 107 17.21 22.01 45.35
N PHE A 108 18.19 22.11 44.44
CA PHE A 108 19.60 22.28 44.83
C PHE A 108 19.87 23.65 45.45
N VAL A 109 19.15 24.70 45.04
CA VAL A 109 19.33 26.06 45.58
C VAL A 109 18.73 26.18 46.98
N THR A 110 17.55 25.62 47.24
CA THR A 110 16.92 25.69 48.57
C THR A 110 17.66 24.88 49.63
N ARG A 111 18.22 23.71 49.30
CA ARG A 111 19.06 22.94 50.24
C ARG A 111 20.36 23.63 50.66
N ARG A 112 20.88 24.56 49.84
CA ARG A 112 22.09 25.31 50.16
C ARG A 112 21.82 26.53 51.04
N ALA A 113 20.59 27.05 51.02
CA ALA A 113 20.16 28.18 51.84
C ALA A 113 19.81 27.78 53.28
N ASP A 114 19.51 26.50 53.54
CA ASP A 114 19.13 25.98 54.86
C ASP A 114 20.33 25.46 55.68
N ASN A 115 21.53 25.43 55.08
CA ASN A 115 22.73 24.76 55.62
C ASN A 115 23.94 25.70 55.77
N GLY A 116 23.72 27.03 55.78
CA GLY A 116 24.74 28.06 56.02
C GLY A 116 24.18 29.19 56.86
#